data_AF-A0A919Z159-F1
#
_entry.id   AF-A0A919Z159-F1
#
_cell.length_a   1.000
_cell.length_b   1.000
_cell.length_c   1.000
_cell.angle_alpha   90.00
_cell.angle_beta   90.00
_cell.angle_gamma   90.00
#
_symmetry.space_group_name_H-M   'P 1'
#
loop_
_entity.id
_entity.type
_entity.pdbx_description
1 polymer ?
#
loop_
_entity_poly.entity_id
_entity_poly.type
_entity_poly.pdbx_seq_one_letter_code
_entity_poly.pdbx_strand_id
1 'polypeptide(L)'
;MTEEGELKFSSAPGYFVEPLALELSSEDGEIRYTEDGSEPDESSLLYEGPIKIEDTVVIRARVIHRDGAMGPVHTSAYWAGEKHQLPIVSVTAEPEELWSPQTGILRLSNGAKGGDRDDKRIAGYFQWYEPDGTLRYEAGAGIRVVGGESREMPQKSIALYAKKKYGPKRFEYPFFPDAADDRYDKLVLRNGGQDFARTHMLDGLVGLLLKETEIDVQYYRPVVVYVNGEYYGMANLRDKISDKFLERRHNVKADKLDLLESSGTVKEGSREAFDTLMEQVEQLRLGQSRDYSSLERKIDVDNLFDYMIAELFIANEDWPDHNIRYWRPQGQEGKWRWIFYDADLSFLQADYPAAERIMSNKMSKYPSIRLFQVLMQEPSLRERFLRRFAFRLEDTFSVERVQSVIREAGKELAPEMPRHAERWTDSVDRWEAAVTELELFAEQRTGYILEELRRVFDMTSAEWETFGFADVEKKLQ
;
A
#
# COMPACT_ATOMS: atom_id res chain seq x y z
N MET A 1 -24.65 28.42 3.87
CA MET A 1 -25.69 28.70 4.87
C MET A 1 -25.29 27.92 6.09
N THR A 2 -24.72 28.58 7.09
CA THR A 2 -24.47 27.98 8.40
C THR A 2 -25.83 27.81 9.06
N GLU A 3 -26.25 26.58 9.31
CA GLU A 3 -27.52 26.31 9.99
C GLU A 3 -27.41 26.84 11.43
N GLU A 4 -28.29 27.78 11.79
CA GLU A 4 -28.43 28.25 13.17
C GLU A 4 -28.90 27.06 14.04
N GLY A 5 -28.10 26.69 15.05
CA GLY A 5 -28.38 25.57 15.98
C GLY A 5 -27.23 24.58 16.19
N GLU A 6 -26.28 24.50 15.25
CA GLU A 6 -25.17 23.54 15.30
C GLU A 6 -24.23 23.72 16.51
N LEU A 7 -23.70 22.59 17.00
CA LEU A 7 -22.63 22.55 17.99
C LEU A 7 -21.38 23.26 17.47
N LYS A 8 -20.87 24.22 18.24
CA LYS A 8 -19.67 24.99 17.90
C LYS A 8 -18.56 24.76 18.91
N PHE A 9 -17.34 24.60 18.38
CA PHE A 9 -16.10 24.52 19.14
C PHE A 9 -15.41 25.89 19.03
N SER A 10 -14.86 26.42 20.13
CA SER A 10 -14.18 27.73 20.14
C SER A 10 -12.81 27.72 19.44
N SER A 11 -12.24 26.55 19.22
CA SER A 11 -10.98 26.35 18.50
C SER A 11 -11.16 25.35 17.36
N ALA A 12 -10.42 25.57 16.27
CA ALA A 12 -10.26 24.55 15.24
C ALA A 12 -9.41 23.38 15.78
N PRO A 13 -9.64 22.14 15.29
CA PRO A 13 -8.77 21.01 15.60
C PRO A 13 -7.37 21.22 14.99
N GLY A 14 -6.37 20.55 15.55
CA GLY A 14 -4.97 20.69 15.13
C GLY A 14 -3.99 20.83 16.31
N TYR A 15 -2.81 21.36 16.00
CA TYR A 15 -1.77 21.61 17.01
C TYR A 15 -2.08 22.80 17.91
N PHE A 16 -1.73 22.69 19.18
CA PHE A 16 -1.72 23.79 20.14
C PHE A 16 -0.37 23.89 20.85
N VAL A 17 -0.01 25.11 21.27
CA VAL A 17 1.29 25.40 21.92
C VAL A 17 1.15 25.58 23.43
N GLU A 18 0.09 26.27 23.86
CA GLU A 18 -0.26 26.44 25.27
C GLU A 18 -1.54 25.65 25.56
N PRO A 19 -1.75 25.17 26.80
CA PRO A 19 -2.98 24.50 27.18
C PRO A 19 -4.22 25.25 26.70
N LEU A 20 -5.08 24.54 25.96
CA LEU A 20 -6.26 25.09 25.33
C LEU A 20 -7.46 24.98 26.28
N ALA A 21 -8.15 26.09 26.53
CA ALA A 21 -9.48 26.07 27.14
C ALA A 21 -10.53 25.99 26.02
N LEU A 22 -10.96 24.78 25.68
CA LEU A 22 -11.92 24.54 24.61
C LEU A 22 -13.34 24.80 25.12
N GLU A 23 -14.02 25.76 24.51
CA GLU A 23 -15.41 26.07 24.81
C GLU A 23 -16.31 25.45 23.75
N LEU A 24 -17.39 24.82 24.21
CA LEU A 24 -18.45 24.28 23.37
C LEU A 24 -19.71 25.13 23.53
N SER A 25 -20.49 25.30 22.46
CA SER A 25 -21.75 26.04 22.52
C SER A 25 -22.79 25.51 21.54
N SER A 26 -24.06 25.56 21.96
CA SER A 26 -25.24 25.28 21.13
C SER A 26 -26.47 25.92 21.82
N GLU A 27 -27.46 26.32 21.03
CA GLU A 27 -28.72 26.89 21.54
C GLU A 27 -29.83 25.84 21.70
N ASP A 28 -29.57 24.61 21.25
CA ASP A 28 -30.60 23.59 20.99
C ASP A 28 -30.76 22.54 22.09
N GLY A 29 -29.86 22.52 23.06
CA GLY A 29 -29.91 21.52 24.13
C GLY A 29 -28.64 21.45 24.99
N GLU A 30 -28.53 20.34 25.73
CA GLU A 30 -27.36 20.02 26.54
C GLU A 30 -26.24 19.50 25.63
N ILE A 31 -24.98 19.79 25.94
CA ILE A 31 -23.83 19.25 25.19
C ILE A 31 -23.21 18.11 26.00
N ARG A 32 -23.08 16.94 25.36
CA ARG A 32 -22.40 15.76 25.92
C ARG A 32 -21.12 15.50 25.14
N TYR A 33 -20.06 15.11 25.84
CA TYR A 33 -18.77 14.85 25.21
C TYR A 33 -18.00 13.68 25.82
N THR A 34 -17.03 13.18 25.06
CA THR A 34 -16.11 12.10 25.44
C THR A 34 -14.70 12.44 24.95
N GLU A 35 -13.69 11.87 25.63
CA GLU A 35 -12.26 12.10 25.36
C GLU A 35 -11.53 10.81 24.94
N ASP A 36 -12.23 9.67 24.97
CA ASP A 36 -11.68 8.32 24.73
C ASP A 36 -12.02 7.76 23.34
N GLY A 37 -12.76 8.52 22.54
CA GLY A 37 -13.23 8.14 21.21
C GLY A 37 -14.59 7.42 21.18
N SER A 38 -15.24 7.12 22.31
CA SER A 38 -16.61 6.59 22.34
C SER A 38 -17.63 7.60 21.81
N GLU A 39 -18.76 7.14 21.25
CA GLU A 39 -19.82 8.08 20.85
C GLU A 39 -20.49 8.71 22.08
N PRO A 40 -20.60 10.05 22.19
CA PRO A 40 -21.26 10.63 23.36
C PRO A 40 -22.76 10.32 23.37
N ASP A 41 -23.25 9.94 24.54
CA ASP A 41 -24.65 9.64 24.83
C ASP A 41 -25.13 10.39 26.10
N GLU A 42 -26.33 10.08 26.59
CA GLU A 42 -26.92 10.70 27.77
C GLU A 42 -26.10 10.46 29.06
N SER A 43 -25.30 9.38 29.10
CA SER A 43 -24.47 9.01 30.24
C SER A 43 -23.07 9.63 30.19
N SER A 44 -22.69 10.22 29.05
CA SER A 44 -21.39 10.86 28.82
C SER A 44 -21.26 12.18 29.60
N LEU A 45 -20.05 12.73 29.62
CA LEU A 45 -19.74 13.96 30.37
C LEU A 45 -20.62 15.12 29.91
N LEU A 46 -21.27 15.78 30.86
CA LEU A 46 -22.01 17.02 30.60
C LEU A 46 -21.02 18.17 30.47
N TYR A 47 -21.15 18.97 29.42
CA TYR A 47 -20.37 20.20 29.26
C TYR A 47 -20.93 21.28 30.18
N GLU A 48 -20.20 21.61 31.25
CA GLU A 48 -20.56 22.64 32.25
C GLU A 48 -19.62 23.86 32.22
N GLY A 49 -18.56 23.81 31.43
CA GLY A 49 -17.55 24.86 31.30
C GLY A 49 -16.39 24.45 30.39
N PRO A 50 -15.42 25.35 30.16
CA PRO A 50 -14.32 25.09 29.22
C PRO A 50 -13.56 23.79 29.55
N ILE A 51 -13.35 22.96 28.54
CA ILE A 51 -12.57 21.71 28.62
C ILE A 51 -11.08 22.08 28.54
N LYS A 52 -10.31 21.72 29.56
CA LYS A 52 -8.88 22.00 29.60
C LYS A 52 -8.11 20.91 28.86
N ILE A 53 -7.51 21.26 27.73
CA ILE A 53 -6.70 20.36 26.90
C ILE A 53 -5.23 20.67 27.13
N GLU A 54 -4.53 19.75 27.79
CA GLU A 54 -3.09 19.86 28.09
C GLU A 54 -2.25 18.90 27.23
N ASP A 55 -2.83 17.75 26.89
CA ASP A 55 -2.19 16.68 26.13
C ASP A 55 -2.93 16.40 24.83
N THR A 56 -2.36 15.54 23.99
CA THR A 56 -3.03 15.08 22.77
C THR A 56 -4.32 14.36 23.13
N VAL A 57 -5.44 14.75 22.51
CA VAL A 57 -6.77 14.21 22.80
C VAL A 57 -7.66 14.26 21.57
N VAL A 58 -8.61 13.33 21.49
CA VAL A 58 -9.75 13.45 20.58
C VAL A 58 -11.00 13.79 21.38
N ILE A 59 -11.62 14.92 21.07
CA ILE A 59 -12.91 15.30 21.66
C ILE A 59 -14.01 14.91 20.69
N ARG A 60 -14.94 14.08 21.15
CA ARG A 60 -16.22 13.87 20.46
C ARG A 60 -17.32 14.54 21.27
N ALA A 61 -18.19 15.28 20.61
CA ALA A 61 -19.30 15.94 21.28
C ALA A 61 -20.56 15.95 20.41
N ARG A 62 -21.73 15.96 21.06
CA ARG A 62 -23.03 16.17 20.40
C ARG A 62 -23.98 16.93 21.31
N VAL A 63 -25.05 17.46 20.72
CA VAL A 63 -26.16 18.07 21.44
C VAL A 63 -27.22 17.00 21.74
N ILE A 64 -27.71 16.96 22.97
CA ILE A 64 -28.96 16.29 23.35
C ILE A 64 -30.04 17.36 23.35
N HIS A 65 -30.89 17.34 22.33
CA HIS A 65 -31.95 18.31 22.14
C HIS A 65 -32.98 18.24 23.29
N ARG A 66 -33.71 19.33 23.51
CA ARG A 66 -34.71 19.43 24.60
C ARG A 66 -35.81 18.36 24.55
N ASP A 67 -36.05 17.76 23.38
CA ASP A 67 -37.00 16.66 23.17
C ASP A 67 -36.38 15.26 23.35
N GLY A 68 -35.10 15.19 23.73
CA GLY A 68 -34.32 13.96 23.89
C GLY A 68 -33.66 13.45 22.61
N ALA A 69 -33.86 14.11 21.45
CA ALA A 69 -33.19 13.70 20.23
C ALA A 69 -31.66 13.93 20.33
N MET A 70 -30.89 12.96 19.85
CA MET A 70 -29.43 13.10 19.76
C MET A 70 -29.03 13.74 18.43
N GLY A 71 -28.36 14.89 18.50
CA GLY A 71 -27.75 15.55 17.36
C GLY A 71 -26.55 14.79 16.78
N PRO A 72 -25.98 15.27 15.66
CA PRO A 72 -24.80 14.66 15.06
C PRO A 72 -23.57 14.74 15.98
N VAL A 73 -22.63 13.80 15.80
CA VAL A 73 -21.33 13.84 16.48
C VAL A 73 -20.37 14.74 15.73
N HIS A 74 -19.77 15.66 16.45
CA HIS A 74 -18.60 16.41 16.02
C HIS A 74 -17.36 15.76 16.65
N THR A 75 -16.33 15.51 15.84
CA THR A 75 -15.06 14.92 16.28
C THR A 75 -13.95 15.93 16.02
N SER A 76 -13.05 16.15 16.97
CA SER A 76 -11.93 17.07 16.82
C SER A 76 -10.71 16.52 17.54
N ALA A 77 -9.61 16.37 16.80
CA ALA A 77 -8.32 15.95 17.35
C ALA A 77 -7.45 17.18 17.64
N TYR A 78 -6.83 17.17 18.82
CA TYR A 78 -5.92 18.20 19.28
C TYR A 78 -4.58 17.56 19.65
N TRP A 79 -3.48 18.14 19.18
CA TRP A 79 -2.13 17.62 19.44
C TRP A 79 -1.28 18.58 20.24
N ALA A 80 -0.76 18.08 21.35
CA ALA A 80 0.30 18.72 22.11
C ALA A 80 1.68 18.35 21.52
N GLY A 81 2.66 19.22 21.72
CA GLY A 81 4.06 18.91 21.44
C GLY A 81 4.53 19.26 20.03
N GLU A 82 5.52 18.52 19.54
CA GLU A 82 6.18 18.79 18.27
C GLU A 82 5.30 18.38 17.07
N LYS A 83 5.35 19.21 16.02
CA LYS A 83 4.63 18.94 14.78
C LYS A 83 5.26 17.77 13.99
N HIS A 84 4.40 16.95 13.38
CA HIS A 84 4.82 15.95 12.42
C HIS A 84 5.18 16.62 11.09
N GLN A 85 6.17 16.06 10.38
CA GLN A 85 6.49 16.47 9.01
C GLN A 85 5.67 15.71 7.96
N LEU A 86 5.01 14.64 8.37
CA LEU A 86 4.10 13.84 7.55
C LEU A 86 2.64 14.24 7.79
N PRO A 87 1.74 14.02 6.82
CA PRO A 87 0.30 14.16 7.05
C PRO A 87 -0.19 13.22 8.15
N ILE A 88 -1.29 13.60 8.80
CA ILE A 88 -1.85 12.87 9.94
C ILE A 88 -3.21 12.30 9.57
N VAL A 89 -3.41 11.03 9.88
CA VAL A 89 -4.71 10.35 9.85
C VAL A 89 -5.12 10.03 11.28
N SER A 90 -6.07 10.81 11.82
CA SER A 90 -6.68 10.52 13.11
C SER A 90 -7.89 9.61 12.90
N VAL A 91 -7.83 8.40 13.44
CA VAL A 91 -8.90 7.40 13.41
C VAL A 91 -9.59 7.37 14.76
N THR A 92 -10.90 7.42 14.77
CA THR A 92 -11.71 7.40 15.99
C THR A 92 -12.81 6.35 15.88
N ALA A 93 -12.94 5.48 16.87
CA ALA A 93 -14.00 4.49 16.93
C ALA A 93 -14.30 4.09 18.38
N GLU A 94 -15.38 3.35 18.57
CA GLU A 94 -15.79 2.85 19.88
C GLU A 94 -14.67 2.03 20.55
N PRO A 95 -14.19 2.40 21.75
CA PRO A 95 -13.08 1.72 22.43
C PRO A 95 -13.25 0.21 22.56
N GLU A 96 -14.46 -0.27 22.89
CA GLU A 96 -14.74 -1.71 23.02
C GLU A 96 -14.60 -2.43 21.66
N GLU A 97 -15.00 -1.79 20.56
CA GLU A 97 -14.86 -2.35 19.21
C GLU A 97 -13.39 -2.41 18.73
N LEU A 98 -12.53 -1.55 19.28
CA LEU A 98 -11.09 -1.53 18.99
C LEU A 98 -10.31 -2.50 19.87
N TRP A 99 -10.50 -2.43 21.19
CA TRP A 99 -9.55 -2.96 22.17
C TRP A 99 -10.08 -4.08 23.04
N SER A 100 -11.37 -4.42 22.95
CA SER A 100 -11.96 -5.55 23.68
C SER A 100 -11.07 -6.79 23.54
N PRO A 101 -10.60 -7.41 24.63
CA PRO A 101 -9.72 -8.58 24.55
C PRO A 101 -10.37 -9.75 23.80
N GLN A 102 -11.70 -9.81 23.77
CA GLN A 102 -12.47 -10.88 23.13
C GLN A 102 -12.86 -10.54 21.69
N THR A 103 -13.23 -9.29 21.41
CA THR A 103 -13.88 -8.93 20.13
C THR A 103 -13.32 -7.69 19.44
N GLY A 104 -12.34 -7.04 20.04
CA GLY A 104 -11.72 -5.81 19.54
C GLY A 104 -10.90 -6.10 18.29
N ILE A 105 -11.01 -5.26 17.27
CA ILE A 105 -10.32 -5.50 15.99
C ILE A 105 -8.81 -5.26 16.07
N LEU A 106 -8.33 -4.48 17.04
CA LEU A 106 -6.90 -4.19 17.27
C LEU A 106 -6.32 -5.02 18.42
N ARG A 107 -7.05 -6.02 18.92
CA ARG A 107 -6.56 -6.92 19.96
C ARG A 107 -5.24 -7.58 19.54
N LEU A 108 -4.35 -7.78 20.52
CA LEU A 108 -3.13 -8.52 20.28
C LEU A 108 -3.48 -9.96 19.91
N SER A 109 -2.84 -10.48 18.85
CA SER A 109 -2.88 -11.90 18.55
C SER A 109 -2.07 -12.59 19.66
N ASN A 110 -2.74 -13.34 20.55
CA ASN A 110 -2.14 -14.07 21.66
C ASN A 110 -1.20 -15.21 21.18
N GLY A 111 -0.15 -14.89 20.41
CA GLY A 111 0.78 -15.84 19.79
C GLY A 111 0.22 -16.66 18.62
N ALA A 112 -0.97 -16.32 18.11
CA ALA A 112 -1.58 -17.03 16.98
C ALA A 112 -0.83 -16.72 15.68
N LYS A 113 -0.32 -17.78 15.01
CA LYS A 113 0.30 -17.67 13.69
C LYS A 113 -0.68 -17.10 12.66
N GLY A 114 -0.23 -16.16 11.85
CA GLY A 114 -1.02 -15.37 10.90
C GLY A 114 -1.89 -14.28 11.55
N GLY A 115 -1.70 -14.02 12.84
CA GLY A 115 -2.48 -13.05 13.62
C GLY A 115 -3.97 -13.41 13.74
N ASP A 116 -4.76 -12.47 14.27
CA ASP A 116 -6.21 -12.61 14.35
C ASP A 116 -6.86 -12.35 13.00
N ARG A 117 -7.35 -13.40 12.33
CA ARG A 117 -7.94 -13.33 10.97
C ARG A 117 -9.43 -12.94 10.96
N ASP A 118 -9.90 -12.29 12.03
CA ASP A 118 -11.25 -11.73 12.07
C ASP A 118 -11.41 -10.62 11.02
N ASP A 119 -12.40 -10.79 10.15
CA ASP A 119 -12.77 -9.84 9.10
C ASP A 119 -13.87 -8.86 9.54
N LYS A 120 -14.16 -8.82 10.85
CA LYS A 120 -15.07 -7.85 11.48
C LYS A 120 -14.75 -6.43 11.04
N ARG A 121 -15.82 -5.72 10.66
CA ARG A 121 -15.75 -4.33 10.23
C ARG A 121 -16.63 -3.48 11.11
N ILE A 122 -16.01 -2.54 11.79
CA ILE A 122 -16.65 -1.64 12.75
C ILE A 122 -16.94 -0.29 12.09
N ALA A 123 -17.84 0.48 12.70
CA ALA A 123 -17.99 1.88 12.34
C ALA A 123 -16.88 2.69 12.99
N GLY A 124 -16.42 3.74 12.31
CA GLY A 124 -15.58 4.76 12.90
C GLY A 124 -15.57 6.01 12.05
N TYR A 125 -14.74 6.95 12.46
CA TYR A 125 -14.55 8.26 11.85
C TYR A 125 -13.07 8.45 11.59
N PHE A 126 -12.70 9.12 10.50
CA PHE A 126 -11.32 9.55 10.33
C PHE A 126 -11.24 10.98 9.86
N GLN A 127 -10.15 11.62 10.24
CA GLN A 127 -9.81 12.98 9.90
C GLN A 127 -8.40 13.02 9.31
N TRP A 128 -8.23 13.79 8.24
CA TRP A 128 -6.98 13.99 7.51
C TRP A 128 -6.48 15.40 7.73
N TYR A 129 -5.22 15.51 8.14
CA TYR A 129 -4.54 16.77 8.39
C TYR A 129 -3.26 16.84 7.56
N GLU A 130 -3.00 18.01 6.98
CA GLU A 130 -1.68 18.28 6.37
C GLU A 130 -0.64 18.53 7.47
N PRO A 131 0.67 18.47 7.16
CA PRO A 131 1.74 18.63 8.17
C PRO A 131 1.69 19.94 8.97
N ASP A 132 1.02 20.97 8.45
CA ASP A 132 0.83 22.24 9.17
C ASP A 132 -0.17 22.14 10.34
N GLY A 133 -0.94 21.05 10.42
CA GLY A 133 -2.01 20.80 11.38
C GLY A 133 -3.40 21.14 10.88
N THR A 134 -3.57 21.53 9.61
CA THR A 134 -4.86 21.94 9.06
C THR A 134 -5.70 20.71 8.69
N LEU A 135 -6.91 20.61 9.25
CA LEU A 135 -7.92 19.63 8.82
C LEU A 135 -8.33 19.91 7.36
N ARG A 136 -8.23 18.91 6.49
CA ARG A 136 -8.62 19.04 5.06
C ARG A 136 -9.71 18.08 4.62
N TYR A 137 -9.84 16.94 5.29
CA TYR A 137 -10.87 15.96 4.97
C TYR A 137 -11.28 15.21 6.23
N GLU A 138 -12.57 14.87 6.31
CA GLU A 138 -13.08 14.00 7.36
C GLU A 138 -14.30 13.22 6.88
N ALA A 139 -14.43 11.99 7.35
CA ALA A 139 -15.55 11.14 6.99
C ALA A 139 -15.75 9.99 7.98
N GLY A 140 -17.00 9.58 8.12
CA GLY A 140 -17.32 8.26 8.64
C GLY A 140 -16.85 7.15 7.69
N ALA A 141 -16.31 6.08 8.25
CA ALA A 141 -15.72 4.98 7.50
C ALA A 141 -16.02 3.63 8.17
N GLY A 142 -16.09 2.58 7.36
CA GLY A 142 -15.94 1.23 7.89
C GLY A 142 -14.47 0.95 8.15
N ILE A 143 -14.12 0.44 9.33
CA ILE A 143 -12.73 0.17 9.72
C ILE A 143 -12.56 -1.35 9.88
N ARG A 144 -11.47 -1.89 9.33
CA ARG A 144 -11.13 -3.32 9.46
C ARG A 144 -9.61 -3.50 9.43
N VAL A 145 -9.09 -4.41 10.25
CA VAL A 145 -7.70 -4.86 10.13
C VAL A 145 -7.49 -5.68 8.86
N VAL A 146 -6.40 -5.42 8.15
CA VAL A 146 -6.04 -6.12 6.91
C VAL A 146 -4.60 -6.66 6.99
N GLY A 147 -4.28 -7.57 6.07
CA GLY A 147 -2.99 -8.27 6.04
C GLY A 147 -3.18 -9.79 6.08
N GLY A 148 -2.08 -10.50 5.83
CA GLY A 148 -1.94 -11.93 6.12
C GLY A 148 -1.07 -12.08 7.36
N GLU A 149 0.19 -12.45 7.17
CA GLU A 149 1.18 -12.59 8.26
C GLU A 149 1.44 -11.28 8.99
N SER A 150 1.34 -10.12 8.34
CA SER A 150 1.52 -8.80 8.98
C SER A 150 0.51 -8.49 10.10
N ARG A 151 -0.55 -9.29 10.25
CA ARG A 151 -1.48 -9.21 11.39
C ARG A 151 -0.85 -9.69 12.70
N GLU A 152 0.29 -10.37 12.66
CA GLU A 152 1.07 -10.70 13.86
C GLU A 152 1.75 -9.47 14.46
N MET A 153 2.11 -8.47 13.64
CA MET A 153 2.84 -7.27 14.07
C MET A 153 2.04 -6.47 15.10
N PRO A 154 2.69 -5.87 16.11
CA PRO A 154 2.00 -5.15 17.19
C PRO A 154 1.19 -3.96 16.65
N GLN A 155 1.70 -3.24 15.64
CA GLN A 155 0.92 -2.30 14.85
C GLN A 155 0.15 -3.07 13.75
N LYS A 156 -1.17 -2.94 13.69
CA LYS A 156 -2.01 -3.55 12.66
C LYS A 156 -2.20 -2.61 11.48
N SER A 157 -2.25 -3.17 10.26
CA SER A 157 -2.71 -2.40 9.10
C SER A 157 -4.22 -2.16 9.16
N ILE A 158 -4.67 -0.93 8.93
CA ILE A 158 -6.08 -0.53 9.02
C ILE A 158 -6.60 -0.15 7.62
N ALA A 159 -7.68 -0.79 7.17
CA ALA A 159 -8.38 -0.37 5.96
C ALA A 159 -9.62 0.47 6.29
N LEU A 160 -9.71 1.63 5.62
CA LEU A 160 -10.83 2.57 5.65
C LEU A 160 -11.74 2.29 4.45
N TYR A 161 -13.03 2.07 4.70
CA TYR A 161 -14.02 1.74 3.66
C TYR A 161 -15.07 2.83 3.53
N ALA A 162 -15.19 3.40 2.33
CA ALA A 162 -16.29 4.29 2.00
C ALA A 162 -17.54 3.46 1.68
N LYS A 163 -18.49 3.41 2.61
CA LYS A 163 -19.80 2.77 2.41
C LYS A 163 -20.89 3.63 3.03
N LYS A 164 -22.02 3.74 2.32
CA LYS A 164 -23.19 4.54 2.75
C LYS A 164 -23.63 4.32 4.20
N LYS A 165 -23.48 3.09 4.73
CA LYS A 165 -23.86 2.76 6.11
C LYS A 165 -22.91 3.32 7.19
N TYR A 166 -21.71 3.78 6.82
CA TYR A 166 -20.73 4.38 7.73
C TYR A 166 -20.48 5.86 7.43
N GLY A 167 -20.76 6.32 6.22
CA GLY A 167 -20.45 7.67 5.76
C GLY A 167 -20.62 7.79 4.24
N PRO A 168 -19.73 8.48 3.53
CA PRO A 168 -19.87 8.66 2.09
C PRO A 168 -19.67 7.34 1.33
N LYS A 169 -20.13 7.32 0.06
CA LYS A 169 -19.93 6.16 -0.84
C LYS A 169 -18.51 6.10 -1.42
N ARG A 170 -17.79 7.21 -1.38
CA ARG A 170 -16.40 7.39 -1.81
C ARG A 170 -15.75 8.45 -0.93
N PHE A 171 -14.46 8.31 -0.68
CA PHE A 171 -13.64 9.40 -0.19
C PHE A 171 -13.18 10.22 -1.39
N GLU A 172 -13.38 11.53 -1.34
CA GLU A 172 -13.11 12.45 -2.45
C GLU A 172 -12.18 13.55 -1.95
N TYR A 173 -10.87 13.29 -2.04
CA TYR A 173 -9.81 14.20 -1.61
C TYR A 173 -8.47 13.76 -2.23
N PRO A 174 -7.59 14.70 -2.64
CA PRO A 174 -6.27 14.40 -3.19
C PRO A 174 -5.29 13.89 -2.13
N PHE A 175 -5.54 12.67 -1.62
CA PHE A 175 -4.65 12.01 -0.66
C PHE A 175 -3.26 11.76 -1.25
N PHE A 176 -3.17 11.55 -2.56
CA PHE A 176 -1.94 11.28 -3.28
C PHE A 176 -1.71 12.40 -4.31
N PRO A 177 -0.65 13.22 -4.16
CA PRO A 177 -0.41 14.36 -5.05
C PRO A 177 -0.30 14.01 -6.54
N ASP A 178 0.11 12.78 -6.85
CA ASP A 178 0.31 12.29 -8.22
C ASP A 178 -0.88 11.49 -8.78
N ALA A 179 -2.01 11.46 -8.07
CA ALA A 179 -3.17 10.74 -8.55
C ALA A 179 -3.89 11.52 -9.65
N ALA A 180 -4.30 10.80 -10.71
CA ALA A 180 -5.15 11.36 -11.75
C ALA A 180 -6.64 11.39 -11.34
N ASP A 181 -7.03 10.60 -10.33
CA ASP A 181 -8.38 10.49 -9.81
C ASP A 181 -8.37 10.35 -8.28
N ASP A 182 -8.93 11.36 -7.62
CA ASP A 182 -8.94 11.53 -6.15
C ASP A 182 -10.14 10.84 -5.46
N ARG A 183 -10.83 9.95 -6.17
CA ARG A 183 -11.97 9.21 -5.63
C ARG A 183 -11.56 7.80 -5.21
N TYR A 184 -11.77 7.46 -3.95
CA TYR A 184 -11.37 6.17 -3.37
C TYR A 184 -12.55 5.49 -2.67
N ASP A 185 -12.79 4.22 -2.96
CA ASP A 185 -13.74 3.38 -2.20
C ASP A 185 -13.08 2.75 -0.96
N LYS A 186 -11.75 2.63 -0.99
CA LYS A 186 -10.94 2.14 0.10
C LYS A 186 -9.56 2.79 0.12
N LEU A 187 -9.11 3.10 1.34
CA LEU A 187 -7.72 3.42 1.65
C LEU A 187 -7.19 2.40 2.65
N VAL A 188 -5.88 2.17 2.65
CA VAL A 188 -5.20 1.29 3.62
C VAL A 188 -4.06 2.04 4.26
N LEU A 189 -4.06 2.09 5.58
CA LEU A 189 -2.93 2.48 6.42
C LEU A 189 -2.10 1.21 6.66
N ARG A 190 -1.11 0.95 5.80
CA ARG A 190 -0.30 -0.29 5.86
C ARG A 190 0.89 -0.10 6.80
N ASN A 191 1.11 -1.04 7.70
CA ASN A 191 2.21 -1.07 8.67
C ASN A 191 3.57 -1.51 8.10
N GLY A 192 3.85 -1.34 6.80
CA GLY A 192 5.07 -1.87 6.18
C GLY A 192 5.13 -3.40 5.98
N GLY A 193 4.22 -4.18 6.58
CA GLY A 193 4.14 -5.63 6.38
C GLY A 193 5.30 -6.39 7.02
N GLN A 194 6.02 -7.23 6.28
CA GLN A 194 7.20 -7.94 6.80
C GLN A 194 8.44 -7.03 6.93
N ASP A 195 8.44 -5.89 6.25
CA ASP A 195 9.43 -4.82 6.39
C ASP A 195 9.14 -3.88 7.58
N PHE A 196 8.07 -4.14 8.34
CA PHE A 196 7.62 -3.33 9.49
C PHE A 196 8.77 -2.97 10.46
N ALA A 197 9.55 -3.96 10.89
CA ALA A 197 10.62 -3.77 11.87
C ALA A 197 11.97 -3.41 11.24
N ARG A 198 12.04 -3.27 9.90
CA ARG A 198 13.27 -3.03 9.15
C ARG A 198 13.31 -1.59 8.63
N THR A 199 12.73 -1.31 7.46
CA THR A 199 12.76 0.05 6.88
C THR A 199 11.41 0.75 6.88
N HIS A 200 10.31 -0.01 6.99
CA HIS A 200 8.93 0.45 6.90
C HIS A 200 8.57 1.10 5.53
N MET A 201 9.46 1.08 4.53
CA MET A 201 9.29 1.80 3.27
C MET A 201 9.38 0.93 2.02
N LEU A 202 9.81 -0.32 2.14
CA LEU A 202 10.30 -1.12 1.02
C LEU A 202 9.25 -1.35 -0.09
N ASP A 203 8.04 -1.78 0.27
CA ASP A 203 6.93 -1.92 -0.69
C ASP A 203 6.55 -0.57 -1.34
N GLY A 204 6.75 0.56 -0.64
CA GLY A 204 6.49 1.91 -1.16
C GLY A 204 7.52 2.32 -2.18
N LEU A 205 8.77 2.09 -1.80
CA LEU A 205 9.96 2.37 -2.56
C LEU A 205 9.95 1.68 -3.93
N VAL A 206 9.59 0.40 -4.00
CA VAL A 206 9.49 -0.29 -5.31
C VAL A 206 8.37 0.30 -6.16
N GLY A 207 7.24 0.69 -5.56
CA GLY A 207 6.20 1.44 -6.26
C GLY A 207 6.68 2.78 -6.83
N LEU A 208 7.54 3.50 -6.11
CA LEU A 208 8.16 4.75 -6.58
C LEU A 208 9.11 4.51 -7.76
N LEU A 209 9.91 3.44 -7.73
CA LEU A 209 10.78 3.05 -8.85
C LEU A 209 9.96 2.75 -10.11
N LEU A 210 8.86 2.02 -9.95
CA LEU A 210 8.03 1.56 -11.05
C LEU A 210 7.03 2.60 -11.58
N LYS A 211 6.89 3.75 -10.91
CA LYS A 211 5.90 4.80 -11.25
C LYS A 211 6.04 5.34 -12.69
N GLU A 212 7.25 5.32 -13.25
CA GLU A 212 7.54 5.75 -14.64
C GLU A 212 7.40 4.61 -15.66
N THR A 213 7.00 3.42 -15.22
CA THR A 213 6.72 2.29 -16.10
C THR A 213 5.22 2.16 -16.39
N GLU A 214 4.86 1.31 -17.33
CA GLU A 214 3.46 0.96 -17.63
C GLU A 214 2.88 -0.09 -16.66
N ILE A 215 3.63 -0.47 -15.62
CA ILE A 215 3.15 -1.43 -14.62
C ILE A 215 2.20 -0.71 -13.66
N ASP A 216 1.05 -1.32 -13.44
CA ASP A 216 0.12 -0.88 -12.41
C ASP A 216 0.75 -1.08 -11.02
N VAL A 217 0.86 0.00 -10.24
CA VAL A 217 1.31 0.02 -8.85
C VAL A 217 0.32 0.77 -7.96
N GLN A 218 0.28 0.40 -6.68
CA GLN A 218 -0.48 1.15 -5.67
C GLN A 218 0.17 2.51 -5.42
N TYR A 219 -0.65 3.53 -5.17
CA TYR A 219 -0.12 4.79 -4.68
C TYR A 219 0.51 4.61 -3.30
N TYR A 220 1.47 5.48 -2.96
CA TYR A 220 2.21 5.49 -1.70
C TYR A 220 2.23 6.91 -1.14
N ARG A 221 1.94 7.06 0.15
CA ARG A 221 2.26 8.28 0.91
C ARG A 221 2.48 7.91 2.38
N PRO A 222 3.63 8.23 2.99
CA PRO A 222 3.81 8.00 4.42
C PRO A 222 2.94 8.97 5.23
N VAL A 223 2.35 8.48 6.32
CA VAL A 223 1.47 9.24 7.20
C VAL A 223 1.69 8.87 8.65
N VAL A 224 1.38 9.79 9.57
CA VAL A 224 1.23 9.47 10.99
C VAL A 224 -0.19 9.03 11.27
N VAL A 225 -0.37 7.97 12.05
CA VAL A 225 -1.68 7.50 12.46
C VAL A 225 -1.88 7.76 13.95
N TYR A 226 -3.04 8.30 14.30
CA TYR A 226 -3.57 8.32 15.66
C TYR A 226 -4.80 7.44 15.73
N VAL A 227 -4.99 6.72 16.83
CA VAL A 227 -6.21 5.94 17.10
C VAL A 227 -6.75 6.37 18.45
N ASN A 228 -7.95 6.95 18.47
CA ASN A 228 -8.59 7.53 19.66
C ASN A 228 -7.67 8.49 20.44
N GLY A 229 -6.95 9.38 19.74
CA GLY A 229 -6.04 10.35 20.35
C GLY A 229 -4.66 9.79 20.70
N GLU A 230 -4.45 8.48 20.65
CA GLU A 230 -3.16 7.85 20.94
C GLU A 230 -2.31 7.73 19.67
N TYR A 231 -1.02 8.11 19.76
CA TYR A 231 -0.08 7.93 18.65
C TYR A 231 0.02 6.45 18.30
N TYR A 232 -0.44 6.06 17.11
CA TYR A 232 -0.47 4.67 16.67
C TYR A 232 0.75 4.28 15.83
N GLY A 233 1.61 5.23 15.47
CA GLY A 233 2.77 4.98 14.61
C GLY A 233 2.60 5.51 13.19
N MET A 234 3.73 5.62 12.49
CA MET A 234 3.76 5.79 11.04
C MET A 234 3.05 4.65 10.30
N ALA A 235 2.41 4.95 9.17
CA ALA A 235 1.85 4.00 8.23
C ALA A 235 2.11 4.43 6.78
N ASN A 236 2.01 3.47 5.87
CA ASN A 236 2.08 3.68 4.43
C ASN A 236 0.64 3.78 3.92
N LEU A 237 0.16 4.98 3.61
CA LEU A 237 -1.15 5.15 2.97
C LEU A 237 -1.10 4.57 1.55
N ARG A 238 -2.08 3.71 1.24
CA ARG A 238 -2.25 3.06 -0.07
C ARG A 238 -3.68 3.16 -0.55
N ASP A 239 -3.87 3.29 -1.86
CA ASP A 239 -5.12 2.83 -2.49
C ASP A 239 -5.14 1.29 -2.53
N LYS A 240 -6.28 0.66 -2.81
CA LYS A 240 -6.36 -0.81 -2.86
C LYS A 240 -6.61 -1.30 -4.28
N ILE A 241 -5.79 -2.24 -4.75
CA ILE A 241 -6.04 -2.96 -6.01
C ILE A 241 -7.38 -3.71 -5.92
N SER A 242 -8.31 -3.33 -6.81
CA SER A 242 -9.68 -3.83 -6.98
C SER A 242 -10.16 -3.54 -8.41
N ASP A 243 -11.36 -3.99 -8.77
CA ASP A 243 -12.08 -3.53 -9.95
C ASP A 243 -12.16 -1.99 -10.05
N LYS A 244 -12.40 -1.30 -8.92
CA LYS A 244 -12.48 0.17 -8.85
C LYS A 244 -11.14 0.85 -9.02
N PHE A 245 -10.05 0.23 -8.59
CA PHE A 245 -8.70 0.71 -8.90
C PHE A 245 -8.46 0.70 -10.41
N LEU A 246 -8.80 -0.39 -11.08
CA LEU A 246 -8.59 -0.55 -12.52
C LEU A 246 -9.52 0.36 -13.33
N GLU A 247 -10.78 0.50 -12.90
CA GLU A 247 -11.77 1.40 -13.53
C GLU A 247 -11.28 2.84 -13.58
N ARG A 248 -10.68 3.33 -12.49
CA ARG A 248 -10.17 4.71 -12.41
C ARG A 248 -8.95 4.96 -13.29
N ARG A 249 -8.09 3.95 -13.49
CA ARG A 249 -6.81 4.10 -14.21
C ARG A 249 -6.91 3.79 -15.70
N HIS A 250 -7.72 2.82 -16.07
CA HIS A 250 -7.75 2.26 -17.43
C HIS A 250 -9.03 2.57 -18.21
N ASN A 251 -9.98 3.30 -17.60
CA ASN A 251 -11.28 3.60 -18.20
C ASN A 251 -12.04 2.32 -18.65
N VAL A 252 -11.85 1.22 -17.91
CA VAL A 252 -12.56 -0.05 -18.09
C VAL A 252 -13.58 -0.18 -16.99
N LYS A 253 -14.87 -0.32 -17.32
CA LYS A 253 -15.91 -0.49 -16.30
C LYS A 253 -15.60 -1.69 -15.40
N ALA A 254 -15.84 -1.52 -14.11
CA ALA A 254 -15.56 -2.53 -13.09
C ALA A 254 -16.20 -3.92 -13.36
N ASP A 255 -17.38 -3.95 -14.00
CA ASP A 255 -18.09 -5.17 -14.39
C ASP A 255 -17.69 -5.71 -15.78
N LYS A 256 -16.64 -5.13 -16.39
CA LYS A 256 -16.12 -5.46 -17.73
C LYS A 256 -14.63 -5.80 -17.72
N LEU A 257 -14.14 -6.32 -16.60
CA LEU A 257 -12.77 -6.81 -16.46
C LEU A 257 -12.75 -8.14 -15.72
N ASP A 258 -11.65 -8.87 -15.92
CA ASP A 258 -11.30 -10.04 -15.14
C ASP A 258 -10.07 -9.68 -14.29
N LEU A 259 -10.07 -10.01 -12.99
CA LEU A 259 -8.95 -9.80 -12.08
C LEU A 259 -8.67 -11.10 -11.32
N LEU A 260 -7.44 -11.60 -11.47
CA LEU A 260 -6.97 -12.85 -10.89
C LEU A 260 -5.79 -12.60 -9.95
N GLU A 261 -5.60 -13.50 -8.99
CA GLU A 261 -4.49 -13.51 -8.03
C GLU A 261 -3.82 -14.89 -7.99
N SER A 262 -2.54 -14.93 -7.61
CA SER A 262 -1.76 -16.16 -7.44
C SER A 262 -1.84 -17.07 -8.68
N SER A 263 -2.25 -18.32 -8.54
CA SER A 263 -2.36 -19.29 -9.63
C SER A 263 -3.75 -19.29 -10.31
N GLY A 264 -4.37 -18.12 -10.44
CA GLY A 264 -5.66 -17.95 -11.13
C GLY A 264 -6.89 -17.90 -10.22
N THR A 265 -6.72 -17.55 -8.95
CA THR A 265 -7.85 -17.32 -8.05
C THR A 265 -8.63 -16.08 -8.51
N VAL A 266 -9.92 -16.25 -8.79
CA VAL A 266 -10.79 -15.16 -9.24
C VAL A 266 -11.03 -14.17 -8.10
N LYS A 267 -10.71 -12.90 -8.34
CA LYS A 267 -11.15 -11.79 -7.50
C LYS A 267 -12.38 -11.12 -8.09
N GLU A 268 -12.36 -10.88 -9.40
CA GLU A 268 -13.47 -10.28 -10.15
C GLU A 268 -13.55 -10.92 -11.55
N GLY A 269 -14.75 -10.98 -12.13
CA GLY A 269 -14.96 -11.50 -13.48
C GLY A 269 -14.80 -13.02 -13.60
N SER A 270 -14.10 -13.48 -14.66
CA SER A 270 -13.94 -14.89 -15.01
C SER A 270 -12.48 -15.27 -15.27
N ARG A 271 -12.14 -16.55 -15.05
CA ARG A 271 -10.82 -17.12 -15.36
C ARG A 271 -10.75 -17.80 -16.73
N GLU A 272 -11.84 -17.92 -17.47
CA GLU A 272 -11.89 -18.72 -18.72
C GLU A 272 -10.87 -18.26 -19.78
N ALA A 273 -10.71 -16.94 -19.95
CA ALA A 273 -9.73 -16.38 -20.88
C ALA A 273 -8.28 -16.66 -20.44
N PHE A 274 -8.04 -16.80 -19.13
CA PHE A 274 -6.75 -17.19 -18.60
C PHE A 274 -6.49 -18.68 -18.82
N ASP A 275 -7.49 -19.52 -18.59
CA ASP A 275 -7.36 -20.96 -18.84
C ASP A 275 -7.08 -21.24 -20.32
N THR A 276 -7.77 -20.54 -21.23
CA THR A 276 -7.49 -20.59 -22.69
C THR A 276 -6.06 -20.16 -23.02
N LEU A 277 -5.56 -19.09 -22.38
CA LEU A 277 -4.16 -18.67 -22.54
C LEU A 277 -3.20 -19.78 -22.09
N MET A 278 -3.45 -20.36 -20.92
CA MET A 278 -2.56 -21.38 -20.34
C MET A 278 -2.58 -22.70 -21.10
N GLU A 279 -3.70 -23.07 -21.72
CA GLU A 279 -3.77 -24.18 -22.68
C GLU A 279 -2.83 -23.95 -23.87
N GLN A 280 -2.81 -22.75 -24.43
CA GLN A 280 -1.91 -22.43 -25.54
C GLN A 280 -0.43 -22.42 -25.13
N VAL A 281 -0.13 -21.89 -23.95
CA VAL A 281 1.21 -21.98 -23.35
C VAL A 281 1.65 -23.43 -23.24
N GLU A 282 0.74 -24.33 -22.83
CA GLU A 282 1.03 -25.75 -22.74
C GLU A 282 1.28 -26.41 -24.11
N GLN A 283 0.48 -26.06 -25.13
CA GLN A 283 0.70 -26.53 -26.50
C GLN A 283 2.08 -26.10 -27.05
N LEU A 284 2.51 -24.86 -26.80
CA LEU A 284 3.84 -24.38 -27.18
C LEU A 284 4.94 -25.13 -26.40
N ARG A 285 4.76 -25.28 -25.08
CA ARG A 285 5.70 -25.98 -24.19
C ARG A 285 5.94 -27.43 -24.61
N LEU A 286 4.89 -28.13 -25.06
CA LEU A 286 4.95 -29.51 -25.53
C LEU A 286 5.41 -29.63 -26.99
N GLY A 287 5.69 -28.51 -27.67
CA GLY A 287 6.06 -28.49 -29.09
C GLY A 287 4.91 -28.85 -30.04
N GLN A 288 3.67 -28.84 -29.54
CA GLN A 288 2.44 -29.11 -30.30
C GLN A 288 2.00 -27.90 -31.14
N SER A 289 2.51 -26.71 -30.82
CA SER A 289 2.36 -25.47 -31.60
C SER A 289 3.69 -24.74 -31.72
N ARG A 290 3.77 -23.79 -32.67
CA ARG A 290 4.85 -22.80 -32.82
C ARG A 290 4.32 -21.37 -32.98
N ASP A 291 3.02 -21.15 -32.74
CA ASP A 291 2.37 -19.84 -32.93
C ASP A 291 2.46 -18.94 -31.68
N TYR A 292 3.63 -18.32 -31.49
CA TYR A 292 3.84 -17.32 -30.45
C TYR A 292 3.04 -16.01 -30.69
N SER A 293 2.72 -15.69 -31.95
CA SER A 293 1.95 -14.49 -32.30
C SER A 293 0.53 -14.50 -31.70
N SER A 294 -0.02 -15.68 -31.43
CA SER A 294 -1.29 -15.83 -30.72
C SER A 294 -1.24 -15.44 -29.24
N LEU A 295 -0.07 -15.55 -28.59
CA LEU A 295 0.14 -15.11 -27.21
C LEU A 295 0.20 -13.58 -27.16
N GLU A 296 0.91 -12.94 -28.08
CA GLU A 296 1.02 -11.47 -28.15
C GLU A 296 -0.32 -10.75 -28.35
N ARG A 297 -1.34 -11.46 -28.85
CA ARG A 297 -2.72 -10.97 -28.93
C ARG A 297 -3.50 -11.08 -27.61
N LYS A 298 -3.08 -11.96 -26.69
CA LYS A 298 -3.75 -12.23 -25.41
C LYS A 298 -3.06 -11.61 -24.21
N ILE A 299 -1.78 -11.26 -24.32
CA ILE A 299 -1.00 -10.67 -23.25
C ILE A 299 -0.35 -9.38 -23.72
N ASP A 300 -0.17 -8.46 -22.81
CA ASP A 300 0.76 -7.36 -22.99
C ASP A 300 2.16 -7.83 -22.62
N VAL A 301 2.94 -8.22 -23.64
CA VAL A 301 4.28 -8.81 -23.45
C VAL A 301 5.24 -7.83 -22.79
N ASP A 302 5.18 -6.55 -23.13
CA ASP A 302 6.09 -5.55 -22.55
C ASP A 302 5.79 -5.31 -21.08
N ASN A 303 4.51 -5.26 -20.71
CA ASN A 303 4.09 -5.18 -19.31
C ASN A 303 4.53 -6.43 -18.51
N LEU A 304 4.35 -7.64 -19.07
CA LEU A 304 4.84 -8.87 -18.43
C LEU A 304 6.37 -8.85 -18.28
N PHE A 305 7.11 -8.42 -19.30
CA PHE A 305 8.56 -8.37 -19.25
C PHE A 305 9.07 -7.37 -18.22
N ASP A 306 8.52 -6.15 -18.18
CA ASP A 306 8.89 -5.18 -17.15
C ASP A 306 8.53 -5.68 -15.75
N TYR A 307 7.38 -6.34 -15.58
CA TYR A 307 6.99 -6.96 -14.32
C TYR A 307 8.00 -8.03 -13.87
N MET A 308 8.39 -8.93 -14.78
CA MET A 308 9.40 -9.95 -14.49
C MET A 308 10.77 -9.33 -14.18
N ILE A 309 11.18 -8.30 -14.92
CA ILE A 309 12.43 -7.57 -14.65
C ILE A 309 12.40 -6.97 -13.24
N ALA A 310 11.28 -6.37 -12.83
CA ALA A 310 11.11 -5.81 -11.51
C ALA A 310 11.26 -6.86 -10.41
N GLU A 311 10.50 -7.96 -10.48
CA GLU A 311 10.57 -9.06 -9.49
C GLU A 311 11.97 -9.68 -9.40
N LEU A 312 12.64 -9.82 -10.56
CA LEU A 312 14.00 -10.31 -10.63
C LEU A 312 15.00 -9.33 -10.02
N PHE A 313 14.94 -8.05 -10.37
CA PHE A 313 15.88 -7.06 -9.89
C PHE A 313 15.78 -6.91 -8.37
N ILE A 314 14.58 -6.76 -7.82
CA ILE A 314 14.38 -6.57 -6.38
C ILE A 314 14.67 -7.83 -5.56
N ALA A 315 14.87 -8.98 -6.21
CA ALA A 315 15.08 -10.27 -5.56
C ALA A 315 13.93 -10.63 -4.59
N ASN A 316 12.70 -10.62 -5.09
CA ASN A 316 11.52 -10.94 -4.27
C ASN A 316 11.50 -12.42 -3.87
N GLU A 317 11.63 -12.72 -2.57
CA GLU A 317 11.72 -14.09 -2.07
C GLU A 317 10.34 -14.78 -1.90
N ASP A 318 9.28 -13.99 -1.71
CA ASP A 318 7.90 -14.46 -1.46
C ASP A 318 7.04 -14.57 -2.73
N TRP A 319 7.59 -14.15 -3.87
CA TRP A 319 7.03 -14.32 -5.20
C TRP A 319 7.64 -15.55 -5.89
N PRO A 320 6.92 -16.39 -6.67
CA PRO A 320 5.67 -16.12 -7.39
C PRO A 320 4.45 -16.93 -6.94
N ASP A 321 4.52 -17.62 -5.80
CA ASP A 321 3.35 -18.34 -5.27
C ASP A 321 2.26 -17.34 -4.82
N HIS A 322 2.73 -16.25 -4.24
CA HIS A 322 1.93 -15.15 -3.72
C HIS A 322 2.37 -13.85 -4.40
N ASN A 323 1.77 -12.73 -4.00
CA ASN A 323 2.19 -11.38 -4.41
C ASN A 323 2.16 -11.15 -5.93
N ILE A 324 1.23 -11.82 -6.61
CA ILE A 324 1.00 -11.67 -8.05
C ILE A 324 -0.48 -11.47 -8.34
N ARG A 325 -0.76 -10.46 -9.17
CA ARG A 325 -2.10 -10.13 -9.66
C ARG A 325 -2.00 -9.78 -11.12
N TYR A 326 -3.04 -10.13 -11.85
CA TYR A 326 -3.11 -9.86 -13.26
C TYR A 326 -4.56 -9.69 -13.66
N TRP A 327 -4.77 -8.80 -14.62
CA TRP A 327 -6.09 -8.38 -15.03
C TRP A 327 -6.16 -8.25 -16.54
N ARG A 328 -7.38 -8.24 -17.06
CA ARG A 328 -7.65 -7.88 -18.46
C ARG A 328 -9.00 -7.20 -18.59
N PRO A 329 -9.17 -6.30 -19.56
CA PRO A 329 -10.49 -5.95 -20.05
C PRO A 329 -11.16 -7.20 -20.64
N GLN A 330 -12.48 -7.34 -20.46
CA GLN A 330 -13.26 -8.35 -21.18
C GLN A 330 -13.42 -7.96 -22.66
N GLY A 331 -13.71 -8.93 -23.51
CA GLY A 331 -13.81 -8.74 -24.97
C GLY A 331 -12.65 -9.36 -25.75
N GLN A 332 -12.70 -9.29 -27.07
CA GLN A 332 -11.76 -10.01 -27.95
C GLN A 332 -10.36 -9.38 -28.00
N GLU A 333 -10.24 -8.08 -27.73
CA GLU A 333 -8.97 -7.35 -27.75
C GLU A 333 -8.32 -7.20 -26.37
N GLY A 334 -9.00 -7.68 -25.31
CA GLY A 334 -8.54 -7.54 -23.94
C GLY A 334 -7.33 -8.41 -23.63
N LYS A 335 -6.19 -7.77 -23.39
CA LYS A 335 -4.92 -8.41 -23.04
C LYS A 335 -4.73 -8.52 -21.52
N TRP A 336 -4.14 -9.64 -21.08
CA TRP A 336 -3.65 -9.80 -19.71
C TRP A 336 -2.46 -8.88 -19.44
N ARG A 337 -2.53 -8.18 -18.31
CA ARG A 337 -1.49 -7.32 -17.74
C ARG A 337 -1.27 -7.70 -16.27
N TRP A 338 -0.02 -7.63 -15.83
CA TRP A 338 0.40 -7.89 -14.46
C TRP A 338 0.49 -6.58 -13.68
N ILE A 339 0.11 -6.68 -12.41
CA ILE A 339 0.10 -5.60 -11.43
C ILE A 339 1.17 -5.94 -10.39
N PHE A 340 2.03 -4.97 -10.08
CA PHE A 340 3.04 -5.13 -9.07
C PHE A 340 2.50 -4.70 -7.69
N TYR A 341 2.68 -5.56 -6.69
CA TYR A 341 2.34 -5.26 -5.30
C TYR A 341 3.03 -6.24 -4.34
N ASP A 342 3.22 -5.80 -3.09
CA ASP A 342 3.71 -6.62 -1.98
C ASP A 342 5.17 -7.08 -2.16
N ALA A 343 6.08 -6.13 -1.96
CA ALA A 343 7.51 -6.32 -2.11
C ALA A 343 8.29 -6.24 -0.77
N ASP A 344 7.64 -6.49 0.35
CA ASP A 344 8.25 -6.32 1.68
C ASP A 344 9.24 -7.44 2.07
N LEU A 345 9.31 -8.53 1.29
CA LEU A 345 10.38 -9.54 1.30
C LEU A 345 11.28 -9.45 0.06
N SER A 346 11.82 -8.26 -0.19
CA SER A 346 12.78 -7.98 -1.27
C SER A 346 14.01 -7.22 -0.73
N PHE A 347 15.03 -6.96 -1.56
CA PHE A 347 16.25 -6.25 -1.13
C PHE A 347 16.94 -6.87 0.11
N LEU A 348 16.86 -8.19 0.27
CA LEU A 348 17.48 -8.92 1.39
C LEU A 348 18.89 -9.40 1.05
N GLN A 349 19.06 -9.93 -0.17
CA GLN A 349 20.30 -10.53 -0.63
C GLN A 349 20.60 -10.11 -2.08
N ALA A 350 21.68 -9.34 -2.28
CA ALA A 350 22.04 -8.81 -3.59
C ALA A 350 22.45 -9.89 -4.61
N ASP A 351 23.00 -11.01 -4.15
CA ASP A 351 23.38 -12.17 -4.97
C ASP A 351 22.28 -13.24 -5.05
N TYR A 352 21.03 -12.92 -4.68
CA TYR A 352 19.90 -13.84 -4.79
C TYR A 352 19.71 -14.29 -6.26
N PRO A 353 19.73 -15.61 -6.55
CA PRO A 353 19.72 -16.14 -7.92
C PRO A 353 18.29 -16.17 -8.49
N ALA A 354 17.73 -14.98 -8.72
CA ALA A 354 16.34 -14.79 -9.12
C ALA A 354 16.06 -15.36 -10.52
N ALA A 355 16.92 -15.09 -11.49
CA ALA A 355 16.75 -15.55 -12.88
C ALA A 355 16.92 -17.08 -12.99
N GLU A 356 17.92 -17.67 -12.33
CA GLU A 356 18.12 -19.12 -12.26
C GLU A 356 16.92 -19.81 -11.64
N ARG A 357 16.42 -19.25 -10.52
CA ARG A 357 15.24 -19.75 -9.83
C ARG A 357 14.06 -19.80 -10.78
N ILE A 358 13.69 -18.69 -11.43
CA ILE A 358 12.51 -18.66 -12.30
C ILE A 358 12.66 -19.48 -13.57
N MET A 359 13.88 -19.72 -14.07
CA MET A 359 14.11 -20.57 -15.24
C MET A 359 14.19 -22.05 -14.89
N SER A 360 14.18 -22.41 -13.60
CA SER A 360 14.15 -23.82 -13.18
C SER A 360 12.79 -24.50 -13.45
N ASN A 361 12.84 -25.80 -13.73
CA ASN A 361 11.65 -26.63 -13.93
C ASN A 361 10.70 -26.66 -12.72
N LYS A 362 11.22 -26.43 -11.50
CA LYS A 362 10.41 -26.38 -10.27
C LYS A 362 9.42 -25.22 -10.31
N MET A 363 9.79 -24.11 -10.93
CA MET A 363 8.96 -22.90 -10.98
C MET A 363 7.90 -22.93 -12.08
N SER A 364 8.01 -23.86 -13.05
CA SER A 364 7.01 -24.05 -14.11
C SER A 364 5.61 -24.45 -13.60
N LYS A 365 5.48 -24.83 -12.32
CA LYS A 365 4.16 -25.06 -11.70
C LYS A 365 3.32 -23.78 -11.59
N TYR A 366 3.97 -22.62 -11.50
CA TYR A 366 3.29 -21.32 -11.42
C TYR A 366 2.94 -20.80 -12.82
N PRO A 367 1.67 -20.46 -13.11
CA PRO A 367 1.22 -20.12 -14.46
C PRO A 367 2.00 -18.99 -15.13
N SER A 368 2.20 -17.86 -14.45
CA SER A 368 2.91 -16.70 -15.00
C SER A 368 4.38 -17.01 -15.30
N ILE A 369 5.03 -17.82 -14.46
CA ILE A 369 6.40 -18.28 -14.72
C ILE A 369 6.47 -19.23 -15.91
N ARG A 370 5.52 -20.17 -16.01
CA ARG A 370 5.44 -21.08 -17.16
C ARG A 370 5.25 -20.30 -18.46
N LEU A 371 4.36 -19.31 -18.46
CA LEU A 371 4.18 -18.42 -19.60
C LEU A 371 5.50 -17.73 -19.95
N PHE A 372 6.17 -17.10 -18.98
CA PHE A 372 7.46 -16.45 -19.20
C PHE A 372 8.52 -17.41 -19.78
N GLN A 373 8.69 -18.60 -19.18
CA GLN A 373 9.63 -19.61 -19.66
C GLN A 373 9.35 -20.03 -21.10
N VAL A 374 8.07 -20.18 -21.49
CA VAL A 374 7.69 -20.50 -22.88
C VAL A 374 8.04 -19.34 -23.81
N LEU A 375 7.77 -18.09 -23.44
CA LEU A 375 8.16 -16.92 -24.25
C LEU A 375 9.69 -16.88 -24.46
N MET A 376 10.49 -17.27 -23.46
CA MET A 376 11.95 -17.31 -23.57
C MET A 376 12.49 -18.38 -24.54
N GLN A 377 11.65 -19.31 -25.01
CA GLN A 377 12.03 -20.29 -26.04
C GLN A 377 12.00 -19.70 -27.46
N GLU A 378 11.30 -18.60 -27.67
CA GLU A 378 11.22 -17.91 -28.96
C GLU A 378 12.33 -16.85 -29.05
N PRO A 379 13.32 -16.98 -29.96
CA PRO A 379 14.49 -16.11 -29.99
C PRO A 379 14.16 -14.62 -30.05
N SER A 380 13.14 -14.24 -30.83
CA SER A 380 12.72 -12.84 -30.98
C SER A 380 12.16 -12.25 -29.68
N LEU A 381 11.40 -13.04 -28.91
CA LEU A 381 10.84 -12.63 -27.63
C LEU A 381 11.89 -12.62 -26.52
N ARG A 382 12.83 -13.58 -26.54
CA ARG A 382 13.98 -13.58 -25.63
C ARG A 382 14.88 -12.37 -25.84
N GLU A 383 15.21 -12.02 -27.08
CA GLU A 383 15.95 -10.80 -27.40
C GLU A 383 15.21 -9.55 -26.90
N ARG A 384 13.88 -9.47 -27.14
CA ARG A 384 13.06 -8.35 -26.64
C ARG A 384 13.14 -8.23 -25.12
N PHE A 385 13.00 -9.33 -24.38
CA PHE A 385 13.13 -9.33 -22.93
C PHE A 385 14.52 -8.84 -22.47
N LEU A 386 15.58 -9.38 -23.05
CA LEU A 386 16.96 -9.06 -22.65
C LEU A 386 17.32 -7.60 -22.95
N ARG A 387 16.91 -7.06 -24.10
CA ARG A 387 17.05 -5.63 -24.43
C ARG A 387 16.29 -4.74 -23.46
N ARG A 388 15.07 -5.12 -23.08
CA ARG A 388 14.30 -4.39 -22.05
C ARG A 388 14.99 -4.46 -20.70
N PHE A 389 15.54 -5.62 -20.33
CA PHE A 389 16.29 -5.78 -19.08
C PHE A 389 17.48 -4.82 -19.04
N ALA A 390 18.32 -4.84 -20.08
CA ALA A 390 19.46 -3.92 -20.19
C ALA A 390 19.01 -2.45 -20.05
N PHE A 391 17.97 -2.04 -20.79
CA PHE A 391 17.42 -0.69 -20.68
C PHE A 391 16.95 -0.36 -19.25
N ARG A 392 16.22 -1.27 -18.60
CA ARG A 392 15.73 -1.06 -17.23
C ARG A 392 16.87 -0.94 -16.22
N LEU A 393 18.00 -1.63 -16.42
CA LEU A 393 19.20 -1.45 -15.58
C LEU A 393 19.91 -0.12 -15.80
N GLU A 394 19.75 0.53 -16.96
CA GLU A 394 20.29 1.87 -17.22
C GLU A 394 19.37 3.01 -16.77
N ASP A 395 18.08 2.72 -16.61
CA ASP A 395 17.04 3.70 -16.35
C ASP A 395 16.39 3.46 -14.98
N THR A 396 15.33 2.64 -14.95
CA THR A 396 14.46 2.41 -13.80
C THR A 396 15.19 1.84 -12.58
N PHE A 397 16.18 0.98 -12.83
CA PHE A 397 16.98 0.26 -11.84
C PHE A 397 18.47 0.60 -11.94
N SER A 398 18.80 1.76 -12.50
CA SER A 398 20.17 2.30 -12.39
C SER A 398 20.54 2.47 -10.92
N VAL A 399 21.80 2.22 -10.59
CA VAL A 399 22.31 2.30 -9.21
C VAL A 399 22.01 3.68 -8.62
N GLU A 400 22.26 4.74 -9.40
CA GLU A 400 22.02 6.13 -9.01
C GLU A 400 20.55 6.40 -8.71
N ARG A 401 19.63 5.90 -9.57
CA ARG A 401 18.19 6.11 -9.36
C ARG A 401 17.71 5.35 -8.14
N VAL A 402 18.07 4.08 -7.97
CA VAL A 402 17.64 3.27 -6.83
C VAL A 402 18.14 3.87 -5.52
N GLN A 403 19.43 4.26 -5.44
CA GLN A 403 19.98 4.94 -4.27
C GLN A 403 19.37 6.33 -4.05
N SER A 404 19.03 7.08 -5.09
CA SER A 404 18.33 8.36 -4.95
C SER A 404 16.96 8.18 -4.30
N VAL A 405 16.17 7.22 -4.78
CA VAL A 405 14.83 6.95 -4.23
C VAL A 405 14.93 6.43 -2.79
N ILE A 406 15.92 5.58 -2.47
CA ILE A 406 16.18 5.14 -1.08
C ILE A 406 16.45 6.34 -0.16
N ARG A 407 17.34 7.25 -0.58
CA ARG A 407 17.70 8.43 0.23
C ARG A 407 16.55 9.40 0.40
N GLU A 408 15.77 9.64 -0.66
CA GLU A 408 14.61 10.53 -0.60
C GLU A 408 13.54 9.98 0.32
N ALA A 409 13.19 8.69 0.20
CA ALA A 409 12.25 8.03 1.09
C ALA A 409 12.78 8.01 2.53
N GLY A 410 14.04 7.61 2.75
CA GLY A 410 14.66 7.61 4.08
C GLY A 410 14.64 8.99 4.75
N LYS A 411 14.94 10.05 3.99
CA LYS A 411 14.88 11.44 4.47
C LYS A 411 13.46 11.88 4.84
N GLU A 412 12.45 11.46 4.08
CA GLU A 412 11.04 11.76 4.37
C GLU A 412 10.59 11.12 5.69
N LEU A 413 11.01 9.89 5.96
CA LEU A 413 10.60 9.16 7.17
C LEU A 413 11.43 9.51 8.42
N ALA A 414 12.70 9.89 8.25
CA ALA A 414 13.65 10.11 9.35
C ALA A 414 13.11 10.93 10.54
N PRO A 415 12.36 12.05 10.34
CA PRO A 415 11.83 12.83 11.46
C PRO A 415 10.82 12.09 12.34
N GLU A 416 10.13 11.09 11.79
CA GLU A 416 9.09 10.34 12.51
C GLU A 416 9.58 9.01 13.09
N MET A 417 10.67 8.47 12.53
CA MET A 417 11.20 7.17 12.94
C MET A 417 11.55 7.04 14.43
N PRO A 418 12.06 8.06 15.14
CA PRO A 418 12.26 7.96 16.59
C PRO A 418 10.96 7.64 17.36
N ARG A 419 9.84 8.29 17.04
CA ARG A 419 8.54 8.03 17.68
C ARG A 419 7.99 6.66 17.30
N HIS A 420 8.08 6.29 16.02
CA HIS A 420 7.67 4.96 15.57
C HIS A 420 8.48 3.86 16.26
N ALA A 421 9.81 4.02 16.34
CA ALA A 421 10.70 3.05 16.97
C ALA A 421 10.43 2.93 18.46
N GLU A 422 10.27 4.04 19.18
CA GLU A 422 9.92 4.06 20.60
C GLU A 422 8.64 3.25 20.90
N ARG A 423 7.64 3.34 20.00
CA ARG A 423 6.39 2.60 20.20
C ARG A 423 6.47 1.13 19.77
N TRP A 424 7.20 0.80 18.70
CA TRP A 424 6.98 -0.45 17.98
C TRP A 424 8.20 -1.33 17.69
N THR A 425 9.39 -0.77 17.49
CA THR A 425 10.55 -1.53 16.96
C THR A 425 11.83 -1.40 17.80
N ASP A 426 11.81 -0.53 18.82
CA ASP A 426 12.79 -0.30 19.88
C ASP A 426 14.10 0.41 19.49
N SER A 427 14.40 0.67 18.21
CA SER A 427 15.68 1.30 17.83
C SER A 427 15.65 2.01 16.47
N VAL A 428 15.94 3.32 16.50
CA VAL A 428 16.16 4.11 15.28
C VAL A 428 17.48 3.74 14.60
N ASP A 429 18.54 3.43 15.35
CA ASP A 429 19.83 2.99 14.78
C ASP A 429 19.70 1.72 13.92
N ARG A 430 18.83 0.78 14.32
CA ARG A 430 18.54 -0.41 13.48
C ARG A 430 17.86 -0.03 12.17
N TRP A 431 16.96 0.95 12.19
CA TRP A 431 16.32 1.47 10.99
C TRP A 431 17.35 2.15 10.08
N GLU A 432 18.23 3.01 10.62
CA GLU A 432 19.30 3.67 9.85
C GLU A 432 20.26 2.65 9.20
N ALA A 433 20.64 1.60 9.94
CA ALA A 433 21.43 0.50 9.43
C ALA A 433 20.70 -0.23 8.29
N ALA A 434 19.41 -0.50 8.44
CA ALA A 434 18.60 -1.15 7.41
C ALA A 434 18.43 -0.29 6.15
N VAL A 435 18.32 1.04 6.28
CA VAL A 435 18.34 1.95 5.12
C VAL A 435 19.69 1.87 4.40
N THR A 436 20.80 1.81 5.14
CA THR A 436 22.15 1.63 4.57
C THR A 436 22.28 0.29 3.83
N GLU A 437 21.69 -0.79 4.35
CA GLU A 437 21.66 -2.09 3.68
C GLU A 437 20.91 -2.04 2.33
N LEU A 438 19.84 -1.25 2.21
CA LEU A 438 19.16 -1.07 0.91
C LEU A 438 20.07 -0.38 -0.11
N GLU A 439 20.85 0.62 0.31
CA GLU A 439 21.81 1.31 -0.57
C GLU A 439 22.92 0.37 -1.03
N LEU A 440 23.42 -0.48 -0.13
CA LEU A 440 24.41 -1.51 -0.44
C LEU A 440 23.86 -2.57 -1.40
N PHE A 441 22.60 -2.99 -1.21
CA PHE A 441 21.93 -3.86 -2.16
C PHE A 441 21.91 -3.21 -3.55
N ALA A 442 21.52 -1.93 -3.65
CA ALA A 442 21.43 -1.23 -4.93
C ALA A 442 22.80 -1.13 -5.64
N GLU A 443 23.88 -0.90 -4.89
CA GLU A 443 25.25 -0.86 -5.41
C GLU A 443 25.69 -2.21 -6.00
N GLN A 444 25.34 -3.31 -5.32
CA GLN A 444 25.83 -4.65 -5.68
C GLN A 444 24.93 -5.39 -6.69
N ARG A 445 23.61 -5.16 -6.63
CA ARG A 445 22.62 -6.00 -7.32
C ARG A 445 22.82 -6.06 -8.83
N THR A 446 23.17 -4.94 -9.46
CA THR A 446 23.37 -4.86 -10.91
C THR A 446 24.52 -5.76 -11.36
N GLY A 447 25.62 -5.84 -10.60
CA GLY A 447 26.73 -6.75 -10.92
C GLY A 447 26.28 -8.22 -10.90
N TYR A 448 25.61 -8.64 -9.82
CA TYR A 448 25.15 -10.02 -9.67
C TYR A 448 24.12 -10.43 -10.72
N ILE A 449 23.14 -9.56 -11.02
CA ILE A 449 22.09 -9.90 -12.00
C ILE A 449 22.66 -9.98 -13.42
N LEU A 450 23.69 -9.19 -13.77
CA LEU A 450 24.37 -9.28 -15.06
C LEU A 450 25.07 -10.64 -15.22
N GLU A 451 25.85 -11.06 -14.24
CA GLU A 451 26.51 -12.38 -14.24
C GLU A 451 25.48 -13.52 -14.36
N GLU A 452 24.35 -13.38 -13.64
CA GLU A 452 23.26 -14.33 -13.67
C GLU A 452 22.61 -14.42 -15.06
N LEU A 453 22.23 -13.29 -15.65
CA LEU A 453 21.61 -13.25 -16.97
C LEU A 453 22.52 -13.84 -18.05
N ARG A 454 23.82 -13.53 -18.01
CA ARG A 454 24.81 -14.08 -18.95
C ARG A 454 24.86 -15.60 -18.91
N ARG A 455 24.85 -16.17 -17.71
CA ARG A 455 24.88 -17.62 -17.47
C ARG A 455 23.55 -18.29 -17.83
N VAL A 456 22.42 -17.73 -17.39
CA VAL A 456 21.08 -18.33 -17.59
C VAL A 456 20.69 -18.37 -19.06
N PHE A 457 21.03 -17.34 -19.82
CA PHE A 457 20.66 -17.22 -21.23
C PHE A 457 21.79 -17.61 -22.20
N ASP A 458 22.93 -18.08 -21.69
CA ASP A 458 24.12 -18.50 -22.46
C ASP A 458 24.53 -17.45 -23.52
N MET A 459 24.57 -16.18 -23.10
CA MET A 459 24.77 -15.06 -24.02
C MET A 459 26.22 -14.99 -24.51
N THR A 460 26.38 -14.95 -25.83
CA THR A 460 27.68 -14.67 -26.47
C THR A 460 28.10 -13.22 -26.22
N SER A 461 29.40 -12.91 -26.36
CA SER A 461 29.86 -11.51 -26.24
C SER A 461 29.21 -10.58 -27.26
N ALA A 462 28.87 -11.09 -28.45
CA ALA A 462 28.19 -10.32 -29.49
C ALA A 462 26.74 -9.99 -29.11
N GLU A 463 26.00 -10.95 -28.57
CA GLU A 463 24.65 -10.72 -28.02
C GLU A 463 24.69 -9.75 -26.84
N TRP A 464 25.67 -9.90 -25.94
CA TRP A 464 25.87 -9.03 -24.79
C TRP A 464 26.03 -7.56 -25.17
N GLU A 465 26.88 -7.29 -26.18
CA GLU A 465 27.06 -5.96 -26.76
C GLU A 465 25.80 -5.49 -27.50
N THR A 466 25.23 -6.36 -28.34
CA THR A 466 24.05 -6.04 -29.17
C THR A 466 22.81 -5.71 -28.35
N PHE A 467 22.62 -6.36 -27.19
CA PHE A 467 21.47 -6.17 -26.31
C PHE A 467 21.64 -4.98 -25.35
N GLY A 468 22.83 -4.37 -25.28
CA GLY A 468 23.10 -3.17 -24.49
C GLY A 468 23.71 -3.41 -23.11
N PHE A 469 24.00 -4.65 -22.72
CA PHE A 469 24.57 -4.95 -21.40
C PHE A 469 26.01 -4.45 -21.23
N ALA A 470 26.77 -4.34 -22.32
CA ALA A 470 28.12 -3.79 -22.28
C ALA A 470 28.16 -2.32 -21.83
N ASP A 471 27.09 -1.54 -22.08
CA ASP A 471 27.01 -0.15 -21.63
C ASP A 471 26.59 -0.04 -20.16
N VAL A 472 25.75 -0.97 -19.70
CA VAL A 472 25.45 -1.16 -18.27
C VAL A 472 26.74 -1.47 -17.48
N GLU A 473 27.55 -2.45 -17.94
CA GLU A 473 28.81 -2.83 -17.28
C GLU A 473 29.80 -1.66 -17.19
N LYS A 474 29.91 -0.84 -18.24
CA LYS A 474 30.81 0.33 -18.25
C LYS A 474 30.43 1.37 -17.19
N LYS A 475 29.15 1.52 -16.88
CA LYS A 475 28.66 2.47 -15.86
C LYS A 475 28.92 1.98 -14.42
N LEU A 476 29.14 0.68 -14.24
CA LEU A 476 29.47 0.11 -12.92
C LEU A 476 30.96 0.24 -12.55
N GLN A 477 31.84 0.59 -13.51
CA GLN A 477 33.28 0.79 -13.34
C GLN A 477 33.61 2.25 -13.11
#